data_AF-A0A349WH64-F1
#
_entry.id   AF-A0A349WH64-F1
#
_cell.length_a   1.000
_cell.length_b   1.000
_cell.length_c   1.000
_cell.angle_alpha   90.00
_cell.angle_beta   90.00
_cell.angle_gamma   90.00
#
_symmetry.space_group_name_H-M   'P 1'
#
loop_
_entity.id
_entity.type
_entity.pdbx_description
1 polymer ?
#
loop_
_entity_poly.entity_id
_entity_poly.type
_entity_poly.pdbx_seq_one_letter_code
_entity_poly.pdbx_strand_id
1 'polypeptide(L)'
;MKLMLPTALLIQSWAFGNSFTVSSALPNDLSEASNVFSKSVDVFGLRVLATSSVTDAKVLHTANILAEYLDNDENGTVDQPEVLAKLLGSSNSEIATMVLFASENEQESYRNDFDTLMPILERTQNLYANEIFESGSQGEDRDATLEEVLHLVTDLGWDEAFPEVWGERKGSTLADAMDLSRGGYFENVPAQYPDGAWFT
;
A
#
# COMPACT_ATOMS: atom_id res chain seq x y z
N MET A 1 -43.39 24.77 36.35
CA MET A 1 -42.95 23.64 35.51
C MET A 1 -41.48 23.85 35.21
N LYS A 2 -40.57 23.10 35.88
CA LYS A 2 -39.12 23.21 35.65
C LYS A 2 -38.80 22.48 34.35
N LEU A 3 -38.42 23.21 33.29
CA LEU A 3 -37.80 22.60 32.11
C LEU A 3 -36.37 22.18 32.51
N MET A 4 -36.12 20.88 32.53
CA MET A 4 -34.75 20.37 32.51
C MET A 4 -34.31 20.30 31.05
N LEU A 5 -33.26 21.04 30.69
CA LEU A 5 -32.56 20.81 29.42
C LEU A 5 -31.74 19.50 29.55
N PRO A 6 -31.69 18.66 28.50
CA PRO A 6 -30.80 17.52 28.50
C PRO A 6 -29.36 18.03 28.38
N THR A 7 -28.51 17.62 29.32
CA THR A 7 -27.07 17.75 29.21
C THR A 7 -26.61 16.94 28.00
N ALA A 8 -26.25 17.63 26.91
CA ALA A 8 -25.58 16.99 25.80
C ALA A 8 -24.21 16.51 26.29
N LEU A 9 -24.02 15.19 26.34
CA LEU A 9 -22.71 14.60 26.54
C LEU A 9 -21.90 14.88 25.26
N LEU A 10 -21.03 15.88 25.30
CA LEU A 10 -19.97 16.05 24.31
C LEU A 10 -18.98 14.90 24.52
N ILE A 11 -19.10 13.84 23.72
CA ILE A 11 -18.02 12.87 23.55
C ILE A 11 -16.95 13.63 22.76
N GLN A 12 -15.88 14.04 23.44
CA GLN A 12 -14.66 14.44 22.74
C GLN A 12 -14.13 13.20 22.03
N SER A 13 -14.37 13.11 20.72
CA SER A 13 -13.63 12.20 19.85
C SER A 13 -12.19 12.70 19.85
N TRP A 14 -11.35 12.05 20.63
CA TRP A 14 -9.92 12.16 20.41
C TRP A 14 -9.66 11.38 19.12
N ALA A 15 -9.53 12.11 17.99
CA ALA A 15 -8.96 11.56 16.78
C ALA A 15 -7.50 11.24 17.11
N PHE A 16 -7.25 10.01 17.53
CA PHE A 16 -5.91 9.48 17.62
C PHE A 16 -5.66 8.80 16.29
N GLY A 17 -5.10 9.55 15.33
CA GLY A 17 -4.56 8.94 14.12
C GLY A 17 -3.58 7.82 14.48
N ASN A 18 -3.41 6.86 13.58
CA ASN A 18 -2.60 5.68 13.84
C ASN A 18 -1.15 6.06 14.16
N SER A 19 -0.66 5.69 15.35
CA SER A 19 0.70 5.99 15.79
C SER A 19 1.60 4.78 15.58
N PHE A 20 2.36 4.79 14.48
CA PHE A 20 3.31 3.72 14.16
C PHE A 20 4.68 3.94 14.83
N THR A 21 5.42 2.84 15.04
CA THR A 21 6.80 2.87 15.56
C THR A 21 7.66 1.91 14.75
N VAL A 22 8.83 2.36 14.31
CA VAL A 22 9.80 1.51 13.61
C VAL A 22 10.45 0.55 14.62
N SER A 23 10.32 -0.74 14.36
CA SER A 23 11.03 -1.80 15.07
C SER A 23 12.37 -2.08 14.39
N SER A 24 13.44 -2.23 15.17
CA SER A 24 14.73 -2.71 14.70
C SER A 24 14.84 -4.25 14.70
N ALA A 25 13.71 -4.93 14.79
CA ALA A 25 13.57 -6.38 14.75
C ALA A 25 12.48 -6.75 13.74
N LEU A 26 12.65 -7.89 13.07
CA LEU A 26 11.64 -8.44 12.17
C LEU A 26 10.66 -9.33 12.94
N PRO A 27 9.41 -9.49 12.45
CA PRO A 27 8.51 -10.54 12.93
C PRO A 27 9.19 -11.92 12.93
N ASN A 28 8.83 -12.79 13.87
CA ASN A 28 9.51 -14.08 14.06
C ASN A 28 9.50 -14.96 12.80
N ASP A 29 8.40 -14.92 12.05
CA ASP A 29 8.20 -15.65 10.81
C ASP A 29 9.03 -15.09 9.63
N LEU A 30 9.62 -13.90 9.79
CA LEU A 30 10.51 -13.25 8.83
C LEU A 30 11.98 -13.23 9.28
N SER A 31 12.37 -14.09 10.22
CA SER A 31 13.76 -14.15 10.70
C SER A 31 14.79 -14.41 9.58
N GLU A 32 14.41 -15.18 8.55
CA GLU A 32 15.25 -15.47 7.37
C GLU A 32 15.49 -14.22 6.50
N ALA A 33 14.59 -13.22 6.58
CA ALA A 33 14.71 -11.96 5.85
C ALA A 33 15.72 -10.97 6.46
N SER A 34 16.33 -11.31 7.60
CA SER A 34 17.28 -10.44 8.33
C SER A 34 18.58 -10.14 7.57
N ASN A 35 18.90 -10.91 6.53
CA ASN A 35 20.02 -10.61 5.64
C ASN A 35 19.75 -9.42 4.71
N VAL A 36 18.47 -9.06 4.49
CA VAL A 36 18.05 -7.97 3.60
C VAL A 36 17.46 -6.82 4.41
N PHE A 37 16.48 -7.12 5.26
CA PHE A 37 15.72 -6.11 6.01
C PHE A 37 16.16 -6.06 7.47
N SER A 38 16.15 -4.86 8.04
CA SER A 38 16.53 -4.62 9.44
C SER A 38 15.48 -3.81 10.21
N LYS A 39 14.49 -3.28 9.50
CA LYS A 39 13.44 -2.44 10.05
C LYS A 39 12.08 -3.02 9.67
N SER A 40 11.13 -2.92 10.59
CA SER A 40 9.74 -3.28 10.33
C SER A 40 8.75 -2.32 10.99
N VAL A 41 7.59 -2.16 10.36
CA VAL A 41 6.40 -1.52 10.94
C VAL A 41 5.19 -2.39 10.61
N ASP A 42 4.30 -2.56 11.59
CA ASP A 42 2.98 -3.20 11.42
C ASP A 42 1.91 -2.13 11.17
N VAL A 43 1.10 -2.32 10.13
CA VAL A 43 -0.03 -1.45 9.78
C VAL A 43 -1.27 -2.31 9.60
N PHE A 44 -2.13 -2.35 10.62
CA PHE A 44 -3.34 -3.20 10.63
C PHE A 44 -3.05 -4.70 10.36
N GLY A 45 -1.88 -5.20 10.76
CA GLY A 45 -1.41 -6.56 10.45
C GLY A 45 -0.69 -6.72 9.12
N LEU A 46 -0.67 -5.68 8.27
CA LEU A 46 0.19 -5.59 7.07
C LEU A 46 1.60 -5.15 7.46
N ARG A 47 2.54 -5.25 6.52
CA ARG A 47 3.97 -5.11 6.81
C ARG A 47 4.61 -4.03 5.95
N VAL A 48 5.45 -3.22 6.60
CA VAL A 48 6.46 -2.39 5.91
C VAL A 48 7.82 -2.87 6.38
N LEU A 49 8.64 -3.40 5.47
CA LEU A 49 10.01 -3.84 5.74
C LEU A 49 10.99 -2.90 5.05
N ALA A 50 12.12 -2.59 5.69
CA ALA A 50 13.12 -1.72 5.08
C ALA A 50 14.56 -2.15 5.37
N THR A 51 15.45 -1.88 4.41
CA THR A 51 16.90 -2.01 4.62
C THR A 51 17.38 -1.00 5.66
N SER A 52 18.59 -1.20 6.19
CA SER A 52 19.16 -0.29 7.19
C SER A 52 19.42 1.12 6.66
N SER A 53 19.59 1.26 5.34
CA SER A 53 19.86 2.52 4.64
C SER A 53 18.65 3.44 4.52
N VAL A 54 17.43 2.91 4.65
CA VAL A 54 16.21 3.72 4.60
C VAL A 54 15.99 4.38 5.96
N THR A 55 15.81 5.70 6.00
CA THR A 55 15.58 6.43 7.26
C THR A 55 14.24 6.09 7.89
N ASP A 56 14.15 6.07 9.22
CA ASP A 56 12.91 5.74 9.94
C ASP A 56 11.74 6.64 9.55
N ALA A 57 12.01 7.92 9.29
CA ALA A 57 11.00 8.89 8.92
C ALA A 57 10.33 8.54 7.56
N LYS A 58 11.10 8.04 6.59
CA LYS A 58 10.57 7.48 5.32
C LYS A 58 9.81 6.17 5.51
N VAL A 59 10.26 5.29 6.41
CA VAL A 59 9.51 4.07 6.76
C VAL A 59 8.15 4.43 7.37
N LEU A 60 8.13 5.41 8.28
CA LEU A 60 6.90 5.91 8.90
C LEU A 60 6.00 6.63 7.89
N HIS A 61 6.57 7.37 6.95
CA HIS A 61 5.81 7.99 5.87
C HIS A 61 5.05 6.94 5.05
N THR A 62 5.71 5.87 4.62
CA THR A 62 5.05 4.76 3.93
C THR A 62 3.99 4.08 4.80
N ALA A 63 4.27 3.84 6.08
CA ALA A 63 3.29 3.25 7.00
C ALA A 63 2.04 4.12 7.17
N ASN A 64 2.22 5.45 7.28
CA ASN A 64 1.10 6.38 7.37
C ASN A 64 0.28 6.40 6.08
N ILE A 65 0.92 6.50 4.90
CA ILE A 65 0.19 6.47 3.62
C ILE A 65 -0.59 5.16 3.45
N LEU A 66 -0.02 4.01 3.84
CA LEU A 66 -0.74 2.73 3.85
C LEU A 66 -1.94 2.75 4.79
N ALA A 67 -1.82 3.37 5.97
CA ALA A 67 -2.94 3.54 6.88
C ALA A 67 -4.03 4.45 6.29
N GLU A 68 -3.66 5.60 5.72
CA GLU A 68 -4.60 6.56 5.11
C GLU A 68 -5.37 5.95 3.93
N TYR A 69 -4.76 5.06 3.15
CA TYR A 69 -5.47 4.33 2.09
C TYR A 69 -6.53 3.35 2.63
N LEU A 70 -6.39 2.89 3.88
CA LEU A 70 -7.26 1.87 4.48
C LEU A 70 -8.25 2.45 5.51
N ASP A 71 -7.90 3.53 6.18
CA ASP A 71 -8.64 4.20 7.28
C ASP A 71 -8.64 5.71 7.01
N ASN A 72 -9.39 6.14 5.99
CA ASN A 72 -9.35 7.51 5.46
C ASN A 72 -10.15 8.50 6.31
N ASP A 73 -10.95 8.01 7.27
CA ASP A 73 -11.58 8.86 8.28
C ASP A 73 -10.77 8.95 9.59
N GLU A 74 -9.58 8.32 9.61
CA GLU A 74 -8.61 8.29 10.72
C GLU A 74 -9.21 7.87 12.06
N ASN A 75 -10.23 6.99 12.05
CA ASN A 75 -10.91 6.56 13.27
C ASN A 75 -10.19 5.39 13.97
N GLY A 76 -9.12 4.85 13.36
CA GLY A 76 -8.34 3.71 13.83
C GLY A 76 -8.91 2.36 13.39
N THR A 77 -9.89 2.35 12.49
CA THR A 77 -10.54 1.15 11.96
C THR A 77 -10.54 1.20 10.45
N VAL A 78 -10.04 0.13 9.81
CA VAL A 78 -10.07 0.03 8.36
C VAL A 78 -11.51 0.12 7.83
N ASP A 79 -11.72 1.04 6.88
CA ASP A 79 -13.02 1.40 6.30
C ASP A 79 -13.66 0.22 5.54
N GLN A 80 -12.84 -0.64 4.95
CA GLN A 80 -13.28 -1.79 4.14
C GLN A 80 -12.62 -3.09 4.61
N PRO A 81 -13.20 -3.79 5.60
CA PRO A 81 -12.65 -5.01 6.16
C PRO A 81 -12.43 -6.14 5.14
N GLU A 82 -13.25 -6.21 4.09
CA GLU A 82 -13.10 -7.17 2.99
C GLU A 82 -11.79 -6.97 2.22
N VAL A 83 -11.40 -5.70 2.00
CA VAL A 83 -10.13 -5.34 1.35
C VAL A 83 -8.95 -5.73 2.25
N LEU A 84 -9.02 -5.39 3.55
CA LEU A 84 -7.99 -5.80 4.52
C LEU A 84 -7.83 -7.33 4.58
N ALA A 85 -8.95 -8.07 4.59
CA ALA A 85 -8.91 -9.53 4.63
C ALA A 85 -8.17 -10.12 3.42
N LYS A 86 -8.27 -9.47 2.24
CA LYS A 86 -7.50 -9.87 1.05
C LYS A 86 -6.03 -9.52 1.16
N LEU A 87 -5.70 -8.33 1.66
CA LEU A 87 -4.32 -7.92 1.90
C LEU A 87 -3.61 -8.82 2.93
N LEU A 88 -4.32 -9.29 3.95
CA LEU A 88 -3.78 -10.23 4.95
C LEU A 88 -3.55 -11.65 4.39
N GLY A 89 -4.27 -12.04 3.34
CA GLY A 89 -4.19 -13.38 2.78
C GLY A 89 -4.65 -14.48 3.74
N SER A 90 -4.27 -15.73 3.42
CA SER A 90 -4.61 -16.93 4.19
C SER A 90 -3.42 -17.54 4.95
N SER A 91 -2.24 -16.95 4.80
CA SER A 91 -0.99 -17.39 5.42
C SER A 91 -0.09 -16.19 5.73
N ASN A 92 0.94 -16.39 6.56
CA ASN A 92 1.92 -15.33 6.84
C ASN A 92 2.74 -14.92 5.61
N SER A 93 2.93 -15.81 4.63
CA SER A 93 3.67 -15.52 3.40
C SER A 93 2.86 -14.67 2.41
N GLU A 94 1.53 -14.71 2.53
CA GLU A 94 0.58 -13.94 1.71
C GLU A 94 0.23 -12.56 2.30
N ILE A 95 0.75 -12.19 3.46
CA ILE A 95 0.53 -10.84 4.01
C ILE A 95 1.19 -9.82 3.08
N ALA A 96 0.38 -8.95 2.50
CA ALA A 96 0.82 -7.86 1.64
C ALA A 96 1.87 -6.99 2.35
N THR A 97 3.00 -6.80 1.69
CA THR A 97 4.20 -6.21 2.31
C THR A 97 4.82 -5.15 1.41
N MET A 98 4.96 -3.92 1.93
CA MET A 98 5.85 -2.93 1.32
C MET A 98 7.30 -3.28 1.64
N VAL A 99 8.17 -3.30 0.64
CA VAL A 99 9.62 -3.52 0.81
C VAL A 99 10.41 -2.30 0.34
N LEU A 100 11.14 -1.68 1.26
CA LEU A 100 11.82 -0.42 1.03
C LEU A 100 13.33 -0.63 0.93
N PHE A 101 13.89 -0.17 -0.19
CA PHE A 101 15.33 -0.10 -0.44
C PHE A 101 15.73 1.37 -0.60
N ALA A 102 17.01 1.70 -0.43
CA ALA A 102 17.50 3.04 -0.65
C ALA A 102 17.39 3.48 -2.12
N SER A 103 17.56 2.53 -3.05
CA SER A 103 17.49 2.71 -4.50
C SER A 103 17.41 1.35 -5.21
N GLU A 104 17.10 1.35 -6.50
CA GLU A 104 17.17 0.17 -7.37
C GLU A 104 18.55 -0.54 -7.30
N ASN A 105 19.64 0.23 -7.29
CA ASN A 105 21.00 -0.33 -7.17
C ASN A 105 21.22 -1.07 -5.84
N GLU A 106 20.60 -0.61 -4.74
CA GLU A 106 20.68 -1.31 -3.46
C GLU A 106 19.89 -2.62 -3.54
N GLN A 107 18.67 -2.59 -4.08
CA GLN A 107 17.87 -3.80 -4.27
C GLN A 107 18.62 -4.84 -5.11
N GLU A 108 19.23 -4.44 -6.22
CA GLU A 108 20.00 -5.36 -7.05
C GLU A 108 21.21 -5.96 -6.31
N SER A 109 21.82 -5.23 -5.38
CA SER A 109 22.89 -5.77 -4.54
C SER A 109 22.42 -6.87 -3.57
N TYR A 110 21.14 -6.86 -3.21
CA TYR A 110 20.48 -7.89 -2.39
C TYR A 110 19.76 -8.96 -3.22
N ARG A 111 19.78 -8.88 -4.56
CA ARG A 111 18.95 -9.72 -5.45
C ARG A 111 18.92 -11.18 -5.06
N ASN A 112 20.09 -11.81 -4.87
CA ASN A 112 20.16 -13.24 -4.54
C ASN A 112 19.50 -13.55 -3.19
N ASP A 113 19.73 -12.72 -2.18
CA ASP A 113 19.16 -12.92 -0.85
C ASP A 113 17.65 -12.63 -0.87
N PHE A 114 17.23 -11.56 -1.54
CA PHE A 114 15.83 -11.19 -1.70
C PHE A 114 15.02 -12.24 -2.48
N ASP A 115 15.57 -12.78 -3.58
CA ASP A 115 14.96 -13.86 -4.37
C ASP A 115 14.71 -15.12 -3.52
N THR A 116 15.55 -15.39 -2.50
CA THR A 116 15.33 -16.53 -1.59
C THR A 116 14.16 -16.35 -0.62
N LEU A 117 13.66 -15.12 -0.45
CA LEU A 117 12.57 -14.81 0.46
C LEU A 117 11.19 -15.04 -0.15
N MET A 118 11.09 -15.28 -1.46
CA MET A 118 9.81 -15.50 -2.15
C MET A 118 8.87 -16.53 -1.46
N PRO A 119 9.35 -17.65 -0.86
CA PRO A 119 8.48 -18.58 -0.15
C PRO A 119 7.85 -18.04 1.15
N ILE A 120 8.38 -16.93 1.70
CA ILE A 120 7.90 -16.32 2.95
C ILE A 120 7.42 -14.86 2.77
N LEU A 121 7.62 -14.29 1.57
CA LEU A 121 7.20 -12.95 1.15
C LEU A 121 6.65 -13.04 -0.28
N GLU A 122 5.47 -13.63 -0.44
CA GLU A 122 4.89 -13.91 -1.77
C GLU A 122 4.28 -12.66 -2.43
N ARG A 123 3.89 -11.67 -1.60
CA ARG A 123 3.06 -10.52 -2.00
C ARG A 123 3.73 -9.22 -1.58
N THR A 124 4.68 -8.78 -2.39
CA THR A 124 5.50 -7.59 -2.10
C THR A 124 5.35 -6.49 -3.15
N GLN A 125 5.39 -5.24 -2.68
CA GLN A 125 5.51 -4.06 -3.53
C GLN A 125 6.74 -3.26 -3.14
N ASN A 126 7.61 -2.96 -4.10
CA ASN A 126 8.85 -2.24 -3.86
C ASN A 126 8.64 -0.72 -3.85
N LEU A 127 9.41 -0.02 -3.03
CA LEU A 127 9.46 1.44 -3.01
C LEU A 127 10.89 1.90 -2.69
N TYR A 128 11.41 2.88 -3.44
CA TYR A 128 12.76 3.37 -3.22
C TYR A 128 12.80 4.66 -2.41
N ALA A 129 13.72 4.71 -1.44
CA ALA A 129 13.83 5.84 -0.53
C ALA A 129 14.19 7.15 -1.25
N ASN A 130 14.88 7.12 -2.39
CA ASN A 130 15.16 8.32 -3.18
C ASN A 130 13.93 8.91 -3.89
N GLU A 131 12.78 8.24 -3.86
CA GLU A 131 11.51 8.67 -4.46
C GLU A 131 10.42 8.96 -3.40
N ILE A 132 10.75 8.78 -2.11
CA ILE A 132 9.89 9.12 -0.99
C ILE A 132 10.13 10.58 -0.60
N PHE A 133 9.09 11.41 -0.67
CA PHE A 133 9.14 12.82 -0.27
C PHE A 133 8.15 13.08 0.86
N GLU A 134 8.63 13.10 2.09
CA GLU A 134 7.83 13.18 3.32
C GLU A 134 7.01 14.48 3.45
N SER A 135 7.41 15.53 2.71
CA SER A 135 6.65 16.78 2.60
C SER A 135 5.67 16.82 1.42
N GLY A 136 5.45 15.67 0.76
CA GLY A 136 4.67 15.54 -0.47
C GLY A 136 5.43 15.97 -1.73
N SER A 137 4.80 15.72 -2.88
CA SER A 137 5.32 16.05 -4.22
C SER A 137 5.54 17.54 -4.42
N GLN A 138 6.69 17.92 -4.98
CA GLN A 138 7.04 19.31 -5.31
C GLN A 138 7.76 19.41 -6.67
N GLY A 139 7.15 20.10 -7.62
CA GLY A 139 7.76 20.29 -8.95
C GLY A 139 7.90 18.96 -9.70
N GLU A 140 9.14 18.59 -10.04
CA GLU A 140 9.46 17.31 -10.70
C GLU A 140 9.57 16.14 -9.69
N ASP A 141 9.73 16.44 -8.41
CA ASP A 141 9.78 15.45 -7.33
C ASP A 141 8.36 14.95 -7.04
N ARG A 142 8.08 13.71 -7.45
CA ARG A 142 6.82 13.02 -7.15
C ARG A 142 7.05 12.05 -6.01
N ASP A 143 6.26 12.18 -4.95
CA ASP A 143 6.23 11.20 -3.86
C ASP A 143 5.64 9.88 -4.35
N ALA A 144 6.52 8.95 -4.72
CA ALA A 144 6.15 7.63 -5.23
C ALA A 144 5.40 6.81 -4.17
N THR A 145 5.49 7.18 -2.89
CA THR A 145 4.74 6.50 -1.82
C THR A 145 3.24 6.43 -2.11
N LEU A 146 2.66 7.47 -2.71
CA LEU A 146 1.24 7.48 -3.07
C LEU A 146 0.91 6.42 -4.14
N GLU A 147 1.78 6.27 -5.14
CA GLU A 147 1.56 5.33 -6.25
C GLU A 147 1.87 3.89 -5.82
N GLU A 148 3.02 3.65 -5.20
CA GLU A 148 3.43 2.29 -4.84
C GLU A 148 2.52 1.68 -3.76
N VAL A 149 2.10 2.47 -2.77
CA VAL A 149 1.13 1.97 -1.79
C VAL A 149 -0.24 1.75 -2.42
N LEU A 150 -0.65 2.62 -3.36
CA LEU A 150 -1.89 2.43 -4.11
C LEU A 150 -1.85 1.10 -4.86
N HIS A 151 -0.78 0.79 -5.60
CA HIS A 151 -0.61 -0.48 -6.31
C HIS A 151 -0.84 -1.68 -5.38
N LEU A 152 -0.17 -1.71 -4.22
CA LEU A 152 -0.35 -2.79 -3.24
C LEU A 152 -1.82 -2.92 -2.80
N VAL A 153 -2.47 -1.80 -2.44
CA VAL A 153 -3.84 -1.80 -1.92
C VAL A 153 -4.87 -2.16 -2.99
N THR A 154 -4.67 -1.74 -4.24
CA THR A 154 -5.62 -2.01 -5.32
C THR A 154 -5.47 -3.40 -5.91
N ASP A 155 -4.25 -3.84 -6.23
CA ASP A 155 -3.99 -5.15 -6.84
C ASP A 155 -4.31 -6.28 -5.86
N LEU A 156 -3.77 -6.20 -4.65
CA LEU A 156 -3.88 -7.29 -3.66
C LEU A 156 -5.11 -7.19 -2.76
N GLY A 157 -5.78 -6.03 -2.75
CA GLY A 157 -6.91 -5.72 -1.89
C GLY A 157 -8.21 -5.60 -2.69
N TRP A 158 -8.36 -4.50 -3.43
CA TRP A 158 -9.61 -4.16 -4.11
C TRP A 158 -9.98 -5.10 -5.26
N ASP A 159 -9.02 -5.47 -6.11
CA ASP A 159 -9.23 -6.47 -7.17
C ASP A 159 -9.77 -7.76 -6.54
N GLU A 160 -9.02 -8.34 -5.60
CA GLU A 160 -9.37 -9.64 -5.02
C GLU A 160 -10.67 -9.63 -4.20
N ALA A 161 -11.00 -8.50 -3.55
CA ALA A 161 -12.21 -8.37 -2.74
C ALA A 161 -13.46 -8.20 -3.60
N PHE A 162 -13.33 -7.46 -4.72
CA PHE A 162 -14.44 -7.10 -5.58
C PHE A 162 -14.09 -7.24 -7.07
N PRO A 163 -13.78 -8.46 -7.54
CA PRO A 163 -13.14 -8.68 -8.83
C PRO A 163 -14.06 -8.40 -10.04
N GLU A 164 -15.37 -8.29 -9.82
CA GLU A 164 -16.32 -7.87 -10.87
C GLU A 164 -16.35 -6.35 -11.10
N VAL A 165 -15.91 -5.57 -10.10
CA VAL A 165 -15.86 -4.10 -10.20
C VAL A 165 -14.44 -3.64 -10.46
N TRP A 166 -13.52 -4.00 -9.57
CA TRP A 166 -12.14 -3.48 -9.54
C TRP A 166 -11.12 -4.39 -10.21
N GLY A 167 -11.52 -5.58 -10.65
CA GLY A 167 -10.54 -6.56 -11.10
C GLY A 167 -9.80 -6.17 -12.36
N GLU A 168 -8.50 -6.49 -12.44
CA GLU A 168 -7.64 -6.23 -13.59
C GLU A 168 -7.82 -7.29 -14.69
N ARG A 169 -9.07 -7.64 -14.96
CA ARG A 169 -9.47 -8.69 -15.89
C ARG A 169 -10.62 -8.24 -16.76
N LYS A 170 -10.62 -8.76 -17.99
CA LYS A 170 -11.68 -8.49 -18.96
C LYS A 170 -13.07 -8.77 -18.38
N GLY A 171 -13.97 -7.80 -18.55
CA GLY A 171 -15.36 -7.89 -18.09
C GLY A 171 -15.61 -7.37 -16.67
N SER A 172 -14.58 -6.90 -15.96
CA SER A 172 -14.80 -6.07 -14.78
C SER A 172 -15.29 -4.67 -15.19
N THR A 173 -15.97 -3.99 -14.27
CA THR A 173 -16.44 -2.61 -14.52
C THR A 173 -15.28 -1.66 -14.82
N LEU A 174 -14.15 -1.80 -14.10
CA LEU A 174 -12.94 -1.01 -14.33
C LEU A 174 -12.33 -1.29 -15.71
N ALA A 175 -12.17 -2.57 -16.08
CA ALA A 175 -11.59 -2.94 -17.36
C ALA A 175 -12.46 -2.46 -18.54
N ASP A 176 -13.79 -2.58 -18.42
CA ASP A 176 -14.72 -2.10 -19.45
C ASP A 176 -14.65 -0.57 -19.60
N ALA A 177 -14.49 0.17 -18.49
CA ALA A 177 -14.28 1.62 -18.53
C ALA A 177 -12.95 1.99 -19.20
N MET A 178 -11.87 1.27 -18.88
CA MET A 178 -10.55 1.46 -19.48
C MET A 178 -10.56 1.15 -20.97
N ASP A 179 -11.22 0.06 -21.40
CA ASP A 179 -11.38 -0.29 -22.82
C ASP A 179 -12.14 0.80 -23.58
N LEU A 180 -13.21 1.35 -22.98
CA LEU A 180 -13.94 2.46 -23.58
C LEU A 180 -13.05 3.69 -23.76
N SER A 181 -12.28 4.06 -22.73
CA SER A 181 -11.35 5.21 -22.81
C SER A 181 -10.22 4.98 -23.81
N ARG A 182 -9.75 3.74 -23.98
CA ARG A 182 -8.72 3.36 -24.96
C ARG A 182 -9.27 3.17 -26.37
N GLY A 183 -10.59 3.28 -26.58
CA GLY A 183 -11.24 3.07 -27.88
C GLY A 183 -11.36 1.60 -28.30
N GLY A 184 -11.19 0.68 -27.36
CA GLY A 184 -11.27 -0.77 -27.56
C GLY A 184 -10.42 -1.54 -26.54
N TYR A 185 -10.53 -2.87 -26.58
CA TYR A 185 -9.72 -3.77 -25.77
C TYR A 185 -8.34 -3.99 -26.38
N PHE A 186 -7.31 -3.88 -25.55
CA PHE A 186 -5.92 -4.16 -25.93
C PHE A 186 -5.15 -4.84 -24.81
N GLU A 187 -4.57 -6.00 -25.10
CA GLU A 187 -3.67 -6.73 -24.18
C GLU A 187 -2.32 -6.03 -24.00
N ASN A 188 -1.84 -5.34 -25.05
CA ASN A 188 -0.60 -4.57 -25.02
C ASN A 188 -0.90 -3.10 -25.36
N VAL A 189 -0.07 -2.18 -24.89
CA VAL A 189 -0.17 -0.77 -25.26
C VAL A 189 -0.02 -0.65 -26.79
N PRO A 190 -1.03 -0.17 -27.53
CA PRO A 190 -0.94 -0.04 -28.97
C PRO A 190 0.03 1.08 -29.35
N ALA A 191 0.67 0.95 -30.52
CA ALA A 191 1.55 2.00 -31.04
C ALA A 191 0.81 3.33 -31.32
N GLN A 192 -0.50 3.24 -31.57
CA GLN A 192 -1.40 4.37 -31.70
C GLN A 192 -2.80 3.94 -31.25
N TYR A 193 -3.43 4.75 -30.39
CA TYR A 193 -4.81 4.53 -30.00
C TYR A 193 -5.79 4.94 -31.13
N PRO A 194 -6.99 4.30 -31.23
CA PRO A 194 -7.99 4.65 -32.22
C PRO A 194 -8.42 6.12 -32.17
N ASP A 195 -8.82 6.67 -33.31
CA ASP A 195 -9.37 8.03 -33.40
C ASP A 195 -10.56 8.20 -32.43
N GLY A 196 -10.49 9.20 -31.56
CA GLY A 196 -11.52 9.47 -30.55
C GLY A 196 -11.33 8.75 -29.21
N ALA A 197 -10.28 7.93 -29.07
CA ALA A 197 -9.84 7.47 -27.75
C ALA A 197 -9.40 8.66 -26.88
N TRP A 198 -9.51 8.49 -25.56
CA TRP A 198 -9.03 9.48 -24.59
C TRP A 198 -7.52 9.36 -24.37
N PHE A 199 -6.99 8.15 -24.58
CA PHE A 199 -5.56 7.86 -24.55
C PHE A 199 -4.92 8.30 -25.88
N THR A 200 -3.73 8.88 -25.80
CA THR A 200 -3.00 9.45 -26.96
C THR A 200 -1.65 8.78 -27.14
#